data_AF-A0A847Y7J4-F1
#
_entry.id   AF-A0A847Y7J4-F1
#
_cell.length_a   1.000
_cell.length_b   1.000
_cell.length_c   1.000
_cell.angle_alpha   90.00
_cell.angle_beta   90.00
_cell.angle_gamma   90.00
#
_symmetry.space_group_name_H-M   'P 1'
#
loop_
_entity.id
_entity.type
_entity.pdbx_description
1 polymer ?
#
loop_
_entity_poly.entity_id
_entity_poly.type
_entity_poly.pdbx_seq_one_letter_code
_entity_poly.pdbx_strand_id
1 'polypeptide(L)'
;SAVAAAPYDFGGCGCERCKPWILTFAELTREIHALAERYHPGVELDMVGWWWEPEEHRLFAEWADEHIPGRVRRMYLHIPYGATVTADVPLPRGCEKAAFVHIGYADQSQPRDVYGHFGPVIAPNRLEKTVRDLAAKGCSGVMAYSEGVSDDVNKALLAGLGSGRYASSDEVLRAYARRYFSADEATAAAWADWLRQWGSPFQRDAELAARTIPPADRPADDAWRLEQWQRKSELFRLHAQIAAGDDWTPARLALVDRFWDAQERLQREVWGLGQLRHIFARKFTPLPWYASWAKQQSQQAASAAAEQ
;
A
#
# COMPACT_ATOMS: atom_id res chain seq x y z
N SER A 1 -7.13 15.86 -19.81
CA SER A 1 -6.04 15.74 -18.80
C SER A 1 -6.49 16.49 -17.56
N ALA A 2 -5.99 16.13 -16.38
CA ALA A 2 -6.40 16.76 -15.14
C ALA A 2 -5.20 17.15 -14.28
N VAL A 3 -5.33 18.25 -13.54
CA VAL A 3 -4.52 18.53 -12.35
C VAL A 3 -5.21 17.84 -11.18
N ALA A 4 -4.52 16.93 -10.51
CA ALA A 4 -5.00 16.31 -9.28
C ALA A 4 -4.32 16.99 -8.07
N ALA A 5 -5.05 17.86 -7.38
CA ALA A 5 -4.54 18.58 -6.23
C ALA A 5 -4.64 17.70 -4.98
N ALA A 6 -3.50 17.37 -4.39
CA ALA A 6 -3.39 16.60 -3.17
C ALA A 6 -2.57 17.37 -2.14
N PRO A 7 -3.13 17.70 -0.96
CA PRO A 7 -2.32 18.20 0.14
C PRO A 7 -1.47 17.04 0.69
N TYR A 8 -0.24 17.34 1.09
CA TYR A 8 0.61 16.37 1.77
C TYR A 8 0.18 16.28 3.24
N ASP A 9 -0.42 15.16 3.64
CA ASP A 9 -0.99 14.92 4.97
C ASP A 9 -1.98 16.04 5.40
N PHE A 10 -1.79 16.60 6.60
CA PHE A 10 -2.52 17.79 7.09
C PHE A 10 -1.80 19.04 6.59
N GLY A 11 -2.21 19.52 5.41
CA GLY A 11 -1.48 20.51 4.64
C GLY A 11 -1.53 21.92 5.22
N GLY A 12 -0.57 22.31 6.05
CA GLY A 12 -0.37 23.71 6.44
C GLY A 12 0.90 23.90 7.28
N CYS A 13 1.53 25.08 7.19
CA CYS A 13 2.68 25.39 8.06
C CYS A 13 2.28 25.67 9.53
N GLY A 14 0.99 25.51 9.87
CA GLY A 14 0.45 25.71 11.21
C GLY A 14 0.28 27.18 11.64
N CYS A 15 0.66 28.15 10.81
CA CYS A 15 0.50 29.57 11.13
C CYS A 15 -0.96 30.05 10.98
N GLU A 16 -1.28 31.19 11.59
CA GLU A 16 -2.64 31.77 11.55
C GLU A 16 -3.15 32.07 10.12
N ARG A 17 -2.25 32.37 9.19
CA ARG A 17 -2.63 32.60 7.78
C ARG A 17 -3.06 31.33 7.06
N CYS A 18 -2.68 30.17 7.59
CA CYS A 18 -3.08 28.87 7.07
C CYS A 18 -4.30 28.32 7.81
N LYS A 19 -5.08 29.13 8.54
CA LYS A 19 -6.30 28.65 9.22
C LYS A 19 -7.55 29.30 8.60
N PRO A 20 -8.56 28.52 8.17
CA PRO A 20 -8.54 27.06 8.00
C PRO A 20 -7.68 26.64 6.80
N TRP A 21 -6.82 25.64 6.99
CA TRP A 21 -5.79 25.28 5.99
C TRP A 21 -6.40 24.81 4.67
N ILE A 22 -7.57 24.17 4.75
CA ILE A 22 -8.28 23.67 3.59
C ILE A 22 -8.68 24.77 2.61
N LEU A 23 -9.03 25.98 3.11
CA LEU A 23 -9.38 27.11 2.26
C LEU A 23 -8.14 27.76 1.64
N THR A 24 -7.05 27.85 2.40
CA THR A 24 -5.74 28.27 1.85
C THR A 24 -5.29 27.33 0.74
N PHE A 25 -5.46 26.02 0.94
CA PHE A 25 -5.16 25.01 -0.08
C PHE A 25 -6.07 25.14 -1.31
N ALA A 26 -7.36 25.45 -1.11
CA ALA A 26 -8.31 25.69 -2.20
C ALA A 26 -7.93 26.90 -3.05
N GLU A 27 -7.54 28.01 -2.42
CA GLU A 27 -7.05 29.22 -3.10
C GLU A 27 -5.79 28.94 -3.92
N LEU A 28 -4.80 28.28 -3.32
CA LEU A 28 -3.57 27.87 -4.00
C LEU A 28 -3.87 26.96 -5.19
N THR A 29 -4.77 25.99 -5.00
CA THR A 29 -5.18 25.05 -6.06
C THR A 29 -5.85 25.78 -7.22
N ARG A 30 -6.71 26.77 -6.95
CA ARG A 30 -7.32 27.63 -7.98
C ARG A 30 -6.26 28.40 -8.77
N GLU A 31 -5.26 28.97 -8.11
CA GLU A 31 -4.17 29.70 -8.79
C GLU A 31 -3.33 28.77 -9.68
N ILE A 32 -2.98 27.58 -9.17
CA ILE A 32 -2.25 26.56 -9.93
C ILE A 32 -3.07 26.09 -11.14
N HIS A 33 -4.36 25.82 -10.96
CA HIS A 33 -5.24 25.38 -12.05
C HIS A 33 -5.41 26.46 -13.12
N ALA A 34 -5.60 27.73 -12.72
CA ALA A 34 -5.69 28.86 -13.63
C ALA A 34 -4.39 29.05 -14.45
N LEU A 35 -3.22 28.78 -13.86
CA LEU A 35 -1.96 28.77 -14.58
C LEU A 35 -1.88 27.59 -15.57
N ALA A 36 -2.28 26.39 -15.13
CA ALA A 36 -2.30 25.20 -15.98
C ALA A 36 -3.22 25.38 -17.20
N GLU A 37 -4.41 25.96 -17.01
CA GLU A 37 -5.39 26.20 -18.09
C GLU A 37 -4.84 27.12 -19.20
N ARG A 38 -3.94 28.06 -18.88
CA ARG A 38 -3.28 28.93 -19.87
C ARG A 38 -2.39 28.17 -20.85
N TYR A 39 -1.72 27.11 -20.37
CA TYR A 39 -0.79 26.31 -21.18
C TYR A 39 -1.40 25.00 -21.68
N HIS A 40 -2.48 24.55 -21.03
CA HIS A 40 -3.22 23.34 -21.36
C HIS A 40 -4.73 23.63 -21.33
N PRO A 41 -5.28 24.27 -22.38
CA PRO A 41 -6.71 24.58 -22.44
C PRO A 41 -7.58 23.32 -22.25
N GLY A 42 -8.58 23.41 -21.36
CA GLY A 42 -9.46 22.29 -21.03
C GLY A 42 -8.87 21.29 -20.03
N VAL A 43 -7.76 21.60 -19.37
CA VAL A 43 -7.29 20.80 -18.23
C VAL A 43 -8.31 20.83 -17.10
N GLU A 44 -8.70 19.66 -16.63
CA GLU A 44 -9.69 19.48 -15.56
C GLU A 44 -9.05 19.69 -14.18
N LEU A 45 -9.87 19.98 -13.17
CA LEU A 45 -9.45 20.03 -11.77
C LEU A 45 -10.06 18.87 -10.99
N ASP A 46 -9.19 17.98 -10.51
CA ASP A 46 -9.53 16.91 -9.59
C ASP A 46 -8.92 17.21 -8.21
N MET A 47 -9.62 16.80 -7.15
CA MET A 47 -9.17 16.96 -5.76
C MET A 47 -8.92 15.59 -5.12
N VAL A 48 -7.92 15.51 -4.24
CA VAL A 48 -7.64 14.33 -3.43
C VAL A 48 -7.97 14.65 -1.97
N GLY A 49 -9.11 14.15 -1.51
CA GLY A 49 -9.60 14.28 -0.13
C GLY A 49 -8.97 13.25 0.82
N TRP A 50 -7.65 13.07 0.71
CA TRP A 50 -6.92 12.12 1.54
C TRP A 50 -6.78 12.67 2.96
N TRP A 51 -7.26 11.92 3.95
CA TRP A 51 -7.29 12.31 5.37
C TRP A 51 -8.04 13.58 5.73
N TRP A 52 -8.88 14.09 4.82
CA TRP A 52 -9.72 15.24 5.15
C TRP A 52 -10.80 14.86 6.18
N GLU A 53 -11.00 15.75 7.14
CA GLU A 53 -12.10 15.67 8.09
C GLU A 53 -13.43 16.08 7.44
N PRO A 54 -14.59 15.63 7.98
CA PRO A 54 -15.90 16.02 7.45
C PRO A 54 -16.11 17.53 7.37
N GLU A 55 -15.57 18.29 8.33
CA GLU A 55 -15.66 19.75 8.35
C GLU A 55 -14.82 20.39 7.23
N GLU A 56 -13.66 19.82 6.91
CA GLU A 56 -12.81 20.28 5.82
C GLU A 56 -13.50 20.06 4.46
N HIS A 57 -14.17 18.92 4.29
CA HIS A 57 -15.04 18.67 3.14
C HIS A 57 -16.15 19.71 3.01
N ARG A 58 -16.83 20.05 4.13
CA ARG A 58 -17.90 21.05 4.15
C ARG A 58 -17.39 22.43 3.74
N LEU A 59 -16.32 22.90 4.40
CA LEU A 59 -15.71 24.20 4.11
C LEU A 59 -15.24 24.29 2.65
N PHE A 60 -14.59 23.24 2.15
CA PHE A 60 -14.14 23.21 0.76
C PHE A 60 -15.32 23.22 -0.23
N ALA A 61 -16.36 22.42 0.01
CA ALA A 61 -17.52 22.35 -0.87
C ALA A 61 -18.25 23.69 -0.98
N GLU A 62 -18.48 24.36 0.14
CA GLU A 62 -19.09 25.70 0.19
C GLU A 62 -18.23 26.74 -0.53
N TRP A 63 -16.92 26.75 -0.26
CA TRP A 63 -16.00 27.67 -0.91
C TRP A 63 -15.94 27.43 -2.42
N ALA A 64 -15.85 26.19 -2.87
CA ALA A 64 -15.75 25.85 -4.29
C ALA A 64 -17.02 26.24 -5.05
N ASP A 65 -18.18 26.03 -4.44
CA ASP A 65 -19.47 26.42 -5.02
C ASP A 65 -19.64 27.94 -5.16
N GLU A 66 -19.01 28.72 -4.29
CA GLU A 66 -19.03 30.18 -4.33
C GLU A 66 -17.98 30.74 -5.30
N HIS A 67 -16.74 30.21 -5.26
CA HIS A 67 -15.59 30.85 -5.89
C HIS A 67 -15.17 30.22 -7.23
N ILE A 68 -15.46 28.93 -7.43
CA ILE A 68 -15.10 28.17 -8.63
C ILE A 68 -16.22 27.19 -9.03
N PRO A 69 -17.47 27.65 -9.19
CA PRO A 69 -18.63 26.79 -9.39
C PRO A 69 -18.46 25.87 -10.60
N GLY A 70 -18.66 24.56 -10.38
CA GLY A 70 -18.55 23.53 -11.41
C GLY A 70 -17.14 23.28 -11.94
N ARG A 71 -16.10 23.90 -11.38
CA ARG A 71 -14.71 23.70 -11.82
C ARG A 71 -14.09 22.43 -11.25
N VAL A 72 -14.44 22.05 -10.02
CA VAL A 72 -13.98 20.80 -9.41
C VAL A 72 -14.77 19.65 -10.02
N ARG A 73 -14.13 18.92 -10.93
CA ARG A 73 -14.78 17.86 -11.69
C ARG A 73 -14.97 16.59 -10.85
N ARG A 74 -13.97 16.22 -10.05
CA ARG A 74 -13.94 14.97 -9.30
C ARG A 74 -13.18 15.11 -7.99
N MET A 75 -13.62 14.38 -6.98
CA MET A 75 -12.88 14.24 -5.72
C MET A 75 -12.63 12.78 -5.36
N TYR A 76 -11.36 12.43 -5.13
CA TYR A 76 -10.90 11.12 -4.66
C TYR A 76 -10.93 11.10 -3.13
N LEU A 77 -11.94 10.44 -2.55
CA LEU A 77 -12.14 10.34 -1.11
C LEU A 77 -11.39 9.15 -0.52
N HIS A 78 -10.77 9.34 0.65
CA HIS A 78 -10.09 8.24 1.32
C HIS A 78 -11.06 7.13 1.76
N ILE A 79 -10.57 5.90 1.74
CA ILE A 79 -11.24 4.74 2.35
C ILE A 79 -10.53 4.45 3.68
N PRO A 80 -11.25 4.49 4.82
CA PRO A 80 -10.68 4.10 6.11
C PRO A 80 -10.13 2.66 6.10
N TYR A 81 -9.10 2.39 6.89
CA TYR A 81 -8.55 1.04 7.00
C TYR A 81 -9.63 0.02 7.41
N GLY A 82 -9.73 -1.06 6.64
CA GLY A 82 -10.72 -2.13 6.87
C GLY A 82 -12.10 -1.84 6.27
N ALA A 83 -12.34 -0.63 5.75
CA ALA A 83 -13.52 -0.33 4.96
C ALA A 83 -13.31 -0.67 3.47
N THR A 84 -14.41 -0.74 2.73
CA THR A 84 -14.45 -0.96 1.28
C THR A 84 -15.18 0.15 0.53
N VAL A 85 -15.64 1.19 1.26
CA VAL A 85 -16.32 2.37 0.73
C VAL A 85 -15.76 3.63 1.38
N THR A 86 -15.92 4.76 0.70
CA THR A 86 -15.56 6.08 1.24
C THR A 86 -16.59 6.54 2.26
N ALA A 87 -16.24 7.53 3.09
CA ALA A 87 -17.21 8.24 3.91
C ALA A 87 -18.28 8.94 3.05
N ASP A 88 -19.40 9.30 3.69
CA ASP A 88 -20.41 10.17 3.12
C ASP A 88 -20.17 11.59 3.62
N VAL A 89 -19.62 12.42 2.74
CA VAL A 89 -19.17 13.78 3.03
C VAL A 89 -19.64 14.71 1.91
N PRO A 90 -19.92 15.99 2.22
CA PRO A 90 -20.33 16.95 1.20
C PRO A 90 -19.24 17.14 0.14
N LEU A 91 -19.67 17.25 -1.11
CA LEU A 91 -18.83 17.57 -2.27
C LEU A 91 -19.35 18.85 -2.93
N PRO A 92 -18.50 19.61 -3.65
CA PRO A 92 -18.97 20.71 -4.48
C PRO A 92 -20.07 20.26 -5.45
N ARG A 93 -21.00 21.16 -5.81
CA ARG A 93 -22.08 20.85 -6.76
C ARG A 93 -21.51 20.43 -8.11
N GLY A 94 -21.99 19.29 -8.61
CA GLY A 94 -21.53 18.71 -9.88
C GLY A 94 -20.22 17.94 -9.79
N CYS A 95 -19.58 17.87 -8.62
CA CYS A 95 -18.36 17.09 -8.42
C CYS A 95 -18.66 15.58 -8.41
N GLU A 96 -17.97 14.82 -9.27
CA GLU A 96 -18.00 13.36 -9.27
C GLU A 96 -17.35 12.80 -8.01
N LYS A 97 -17.95 11.76 -7.44
CA LYS A 97 -17.38 10.98 -6.34
C LYS A 97 -16.41 9.94 -6.89
N ALA A 98 -15.18 9.93 -6.38
CA ALA A 98 -14.18 8.92 -6.67
C ALA A 98 -13.50 8.47 -5.38
N ALA A 99 -12.68 7.42 -5.44
CA ALA A 99 -12.05 6.84 -4.26
C ALA A 99 -10.53 6.82 -4.34
N PHE A 100 -9.89 7.22 -3.25
CA PHE A 100 -8.47 7.04 -2.99
C PHE A 100 -8.27 5.73 -2.23
N VAL A 101 -7.88 4.68 -2.96
CA VAL A 101 -7.86 3.29 -2.48
C VAL A 101 -6.47 2.92 -1.98
N HIS A 102 -6.34 2.64 -0.68
CA HIS A 102 -5.09 2.14 -0.11
C HIS A 102 -4.85 0.68 -0.52
N ILE A 103 -3.80 0.45 -1.31
CA ILE A 103 -3.44 -0.86 -1.82
C ILE A 103 -2.23 -1.50 -1.12
N GLY A 104 -1.54 -0.76 -0.25
CA GLY A 104 -0.41 -1.26 0.54
C GLY A 104 -0.72 -2.12 1.77
N TYR A 105 -1.79 -2.91 1.76
CA TYR A 105 -2.04 -3.93 2.80
C TYR A 105 -2.90 -5.08 2.28
N ALA A 106 -2.91 -6.20 3.03
CA ALA A 106 -3.56 -7.45 2.66
C ALA A 106 -5.11 -7.40 2.75
N ASP A 107 -5.80 -8.55 2.71
CA ASP A 107 -7.26 -8.57 2.87
C ASP A 107 -7.68 -8.05 4.25
N GLN A 108 -6.87 -8.34 5.27
CA GLN A 108 -7.06 -7.87 6.63
C GLN A 108 -6.26 -6.57 6.86
N SER A 109 -6.89 -5.60 7.52
CA SER A 109 -6.24 -4.33 7.90
C SER A 109 -5.37 -4.46 9.15
N GLN A 110 -5.41 -5.60 9.85
CA GLN A 110 -4.58 -5.96 10.99
C GLN A 110 -4.38 -7.49 11.03
N PRO A 111 -3.23 -7.98 11.50
CA PRO A 111 -2.00 -7.21 11.76
C PRO A 111 -1.41 -6.66 10.44
N ARG A 112 -0.82 -5.46 10.50
CA ARG A 112 -0.27 -4.79 9.31
C ARG A 112 1.19 -5.20 9.06
N ASP A 113 1.48 -5.48 7.80
CA ASP A 113 2.84 -5.47 7.25
C ASP A 113 3.06 -4.13 6.56
N VAL A 114 3.26 -3.07 7.36
CA VAL A 114 3.45 -1.72 6.84
C VAL A 114 4.76 -1.68 6.06
N TYR A 115 4.77 -1.02 4.90
CA TYR A 115 5.97 -0.83 4.07
C TYR A 115 6.66 -2.13 3.59
N GLY A 116 5.95 -3.26 3.59
CA GLY A 116 6.45 -4.53 3.06
C GLY A 116 7.66 -5.09 3.80
N HIS A 117 7.70 -4.95 5.14
CA HIS A 117 8.75 -5.56 5.97
C HIS A 117 8.81 -7.09 5.81
N PHE A 118 7.69 -7.74 5.49
CA PHE A 118 7.62 -9.16 5.12
C PHE A 118 7.41 -9.38 3.62
N GLY A 119 7.80 -8.44 2.78
CA GLY A 119 7.74 -8.56 1.33
C GLY A 119 6.41 -8.15 0.70
N PRO A 120 6.05 -8.69 -0.48
CA PRO A 120 4.90 -8.24 -1.24
C PRO A 120 3.57 -8.45 -0.49
N VAL A 121 2.63 -7.54 -0.68
CA VAL A 121 1.28 -7.61 -0.10
C VAL A 121 0.25 -7.93 -1.18
N ILE A 122 -0.80 -8.66 -0.78
CA ILE A 122 -1.89 -9.04 -1.68
C ILE A 122 -3.23 -9.05 -0.95
N ALA A 123 -4.27 -8.51 -1.60
CA ALA A 123 -5.60 -8.32 -1.04
C ALA A 123 -6.70 -8.67 -2.07
N PRO A 124 -6.76 -9.91 -2.56
CA PRO A 124 -7.65 -10.28 -3.65
C PRO A 124 -9.13 -10.14 -3.28
N ASN A 125 -9.51 -10.54 -2.07
CA ASN A 125 -10.90 -10.51 -1.64
C ASN A 125 -11.34 -9.08 -1.30
N ARG A 126 -10.48 -8.32 -0.61
CA ARG A 126 -10.75 -6.94 -0.23
C ARG A 126 -10.83 -6.02 -1.45
N LEU A 127 -9.91 -6.10 -2.39
CA LEU A 127 -9.91 -5.21 -3.56
C LEU A 127 -11.06 -5.51 -4.51
N GLU A 128 -11.42 -6.78 -4.71
CA GLU A 128 -12.63 -7.15 -5.45
C GLU A 128 -13.89 -6.58 -4.79
N LYS A 129 -14.03 -6.76 -3.47
CA LYS A 129 -15.13 -6.19 -2.70
C LYS A 129 -15.15 -4.66 -2.76
N THR A 130 -13.98 -4.02 -2.69
CA THR A 130 -13.83 -2.56 -2.75
C THR A 130 -14.33 -2.01 -4.07
N VAL A 131 -13.87 -2.54 -5.20
CA VAL A 131 -14.32 -2.07 -6.52
C VAL A 131 -15.84 -2.24 -6.69
N ARG A 132 -16.38 -3.40 -6.28
CA ARG A 132 -17.82 -3.67 -6.31
C ARG A 132 -18.61 -2.67 -5.47
N ASP A 133 -18.21 -2.45 -4.23
CA ASP A 133 -18.92 -1.58 -3.30
C ASP A 133 -18.84 -0.10 -3.72
N LEU A 134 -17.69 0.34 -4.24
CA LEU A 134 -17.51 1.68 -4.80
C LEU A 134 -18.42 1.92 -5.99
N ALA A 135 -18.51 0.96 -6.92
CA ALA A 135 -19.43 1.04 -8.06
C ALA A 135 -20.90 1.12 -7.58
N ALA A 136 -21.28 0.30 -6.59
CA ALA A 136 -22.61 0.34 -5.98
C ALA A 136 -22.92 1.68 -5.27
N LYS A 137 -21.89 2.43 -4.85
CA LYS A 137 -21.99 3.77 -4.27
C LYS A 137 -21.86 4.90 -5.30
N GLY A 138 -21.88 4.58 -6.59
CA GLY A 138 -21.81 5.58 -7.66
C GLY A 138 -20.45 6.25 -7.80
N CYS A 139 -19.37 5.64 -7.29
CA CYS A 139 -18.03 6.16 -7.51
C CYS A 139 -17.61 5.94 -8.97
N SER A 140 -17.19 7.02 -9.66
CA SER A 140 -16.85 7.00 -11.08
C SER A 140 -15.35 6.80 -11.37
N GLY A 141 -14.51 6.72 -10.34
CA GLY A 141 -13.08 6.59 -10.51
C GLY A 141 -12.36 6.12 -9.24
N VAL A 142 -11.14 5.60 -9.45
CA VAL A 142 -10.23 5.19 -8.38
C VAL A 142 -8.84 5.79 -8.61
N MET A 143 -8.16 6.11 -7.52
CA MET A 143 -6.74 6.45 -7.47
C MET A 143 -6.09 5.54 -6.44
N ALA A 144 -5.00 4.86 -6.82
CA ALA A 144 -4.30 3.96 -5.93
C ALA A 144 -3.33 4.73 -5.03
N TYR A 145 -3.45 4.55 -3.72
CA TYR A 145 -2.37 4.85 -2.79
C TYR A 145 -1.48 3.62 -2.68
N SER A 146 -0.26 3.74 -3.22
CA SER A 146 0.75 2.68 -3.24
C SER A 146 2.03 3.14 -2.56
N GLU A 147 2.58 2.27 -1.72
CA GLU A 147 3.86 2.45 -1.03
C GLU A 147 5.05 2.01 -1.88
N GLY A 148 4.80 1.45 -3.07
CA GLY A 148 5.82 1.09 -4.04
C GLY A 148 5.75 -0.37 -4.44
N VAL A 149 6.93 -0.97 -4.63
CA VAL A 149 7.10 -2.29 -5.27
C VAL A 149 6.40 -3.44 -4.55
N SER A 150 6.24 -3.36 -3.21
CA SER A 150 5.51 -4.37 -2.41
C SER A 150 4.06 -4.56 -2.86
N ASP A 151 3.46 -3.57 -3.52
CA ASP A 151 2.05 -3.59 -3.91
C ASP A 151 1.83 -4.13 -5.33
N ASP A 152 2.84 -4.75 -5.96
CA ASP A 152 2.83 -5.16 -7.37
C ASP A 152 1.56 -5.96 -7.76
N VAL A 153 1.18 -6.98 -6.98
CA VAL A 153 -0.04 -7.75 -7.26
C VAL A 153 -1.30 -6.93 -6.99
N ASN A 154 -1.31 -6.10 -5.95
CA ASN A 154 -2.45 -5.25 -5.64
C ASN A 154 -2.69 -4.17 -6.69
N LYS A 155 -1.64 -3.68 -7.37
CA LYS A 155 -1.77 -2.82 -8.56
C LYS A 155 -2.47 -3.55 -9.69
N ALA A 156 -2.08 -4.79 -9.96
CA ALA A 156 -2.74 -5.62 -10.98
C ALA A 156 -4.21 -5.86 -10.64
N LEU A 157 -4.51 -6.21 -9.37
CA LEU A 157 -5.88 -6.39 -8.87
C LEU A 157 -6.73 -5.13 -9.06
N LEU A 158 -6.30 -3.99 -8.51
CA LEU A 158 -7.09 -2.76 -8.58
C LEU A 158 -7.26 -2.28 -10.03
N ALA A 159 -6.22 -2.32 -10.86
CA ALA A 159 -6.30 -1.90 -12.25
C ALA A 159 -7.17 -2.85 -13.09
N GLY A 160 -7.01 -4.17 -12.91
CA GLY A 160 -7.75 -5.19 -13.64
C GLY A 160 -9.25 -5.16 -13.32
N LEU A 161 -9.59 -5.07 -12.04
CA LEU A 161 -10.97 -4.98 -11.56
C LEU A 161 -11.58 -3.62 -11.89
N GLY A 162 -10.87 -2.53 -11.56
CA GLY A 162 -11.38 -1.16 -11.72
C GLY A 162 -11.58 -0.73 -13.17
N SER A 163 -10.86 -1.33 -14.12
CA SER A 163 -11.07 -1.11 -15.57
C SER A 163 -12.22 -1.95 -16.16
N GLY A 164 -12.79 -2.88 -15.40
CA GLY A 164 -13.77 -3.85 -15.90
C GLY A 164 -13.19 -4.90 -16.85
N ARG A 165 -11.85 -4.95 -17.04
CA ARG A 165 -11.20 -5.94 -17.90
C ARG A 165 -11.36 -7.37 -17.37
N TYR A 166 -11.46 -7.52 -16.05
CA TYR A 166 -11.64 -8.79 -15.37
C TYR A 166 -12.80 -8.69 -14.40
N ALA A 167 -13.63 -9.74 -14.34
CA ALA A 167 -14.82 -9.75 -13.50
C ALA A 167 -14.52 -10.14 -12.04
N SER A 168 -13.39 -10.78 -11.79
CA SER A 168 -13.01 -11.30 -10.47
C SER A 168 -11.51 -11.18 -10.20
N SER A 169 -11.16 -11.22 -8.90
CA SER A 169 -9.78 -11.32 -8.45
C SER A 169 -9.08 -12.56 -9.01
N ASP A 170 -9.80 -13.68 -9.16
CA ASP A 170 -9.25 -14.92 -9.71
C ASP A 170 -8.73 -14.75 -11.13
N GLU A 171 -9.55 -14.15 -12.00
CA GLU A 171 -9.17 -13.87 -13.38
C GLU A 171 -7.96 -12.94 -13.47
N VAL A 172 -7.88 -11.93 -12.61
CA VAL A 172 -6.71 -11.05 -12.53
C VAL A 172 -5.46 -11.82 -12.11
N LEU A 173 -5.55 -12.67 -11.09
CA LEU A 173 -4.39 -13.43 -10.60
C LEU A 173 -3.90 -14.45 -11.62
N ARG A 174 -4.80 -15.12 -12.35
CA ARG A 174 -4.42 -15.99 -13.47
C ARG A 174 -3.75 -15.18 -14.57
N ALA A 175 -4.31 -14.04 -14.95
CA ALA A 175 -3.70 -13.17 -15.97
C ALA A 175 -2.33 -12.64 -15.55
N TYR A 176 -2.18 -12.27 -14.28
CA TYR A 176 -0.91 -11.88 -13.67
C TYR A 176 0.11 -13.02 -13.74
N ALA A 177 -0.29 -14.25 -13.38
CA ALA A 177 0.57 -15.43 -13.42
C ALA A 177 1.03 -15.78 -14.84
N ARG A 178 0.11 -15.80 -15.82
CA ARG A 178 0.47 -15.99 -17.24
C ARG A 178 1.47 -14.91 -17.70
N ARG A 179 1.23 -13.66 -17.32
CA ARG A 179 2.05 -12.51 -17.74
C ARG A 179 3.45 -12.50 -17.13
N TYR A 180 3.58 -12.83 -15.85
CA TYR A 180 4.82 -12.60 -15.10
C TYR A 180 5.55 -13.87 -14.67
N PHE A 181 4.90 -15.03 -14.70
CA PHE A 181 5.52 -16.33 -14.42
C PHE A 181 5.57 -17.24 -15.65
N SER A 182 5.10 -16.75 -16.82
CA SER A 182 4.93 -17.55 -18.05
C SER A 182 4.09 -18.82 -17.81
N ALA A 183 3.17 -18.76 -16.85
CA ALA A 183 2.37 -19.91 -16.49
C ALA A 183 1.41 -20.27 -17.62
N ASP A 184 1.26 -21.57 -17.90
CA ASP A 184 0.15 -22.09 -18.71
C ASP A 184 -1.18 -22.03 -17.91
N GLU A 185 -2.27 -22.55 -18.46
CA GLU A 185 -3.58 -22.47 -17.81
C GLU A 185 -3.61 -23.14 -16.43
N ALA A 186 -3.06 -24.36 -16.35
CA ALA A 186 -3.07 -25.14 -15.12
C ALA A 186 -2.17 -24.50 -14.06
N THR A 187 -0.98 -24.05 -14.47
CA THR A 187 -0.01 -23.38 -13.59
C THR A 187 -0.51 -22.01 -13.15
N ALA A 188 -1.25 -21.29 -14.00
CA ALA A 188 -1.82 -19.99 -13.66
C ALA A 188 -2.94 -20.13 -12.61
N ALA A 189 -3.75 -21.18 -12.69
CA ALA A 189 -4.74 -21.51 -11.66
C ALA A 189 -4.04 -21.84 -10.32
N ALA A 190 -2.99 -22.67 -10.34
CA ALA A 190 -2.21 -22.98 -9.15
C ALA A 190 -1.58 -21.72 -8.52
N TRP A 191 -1.07 -20.79 -9.34
CA TRP A 191 -0.58 -19.50 -8.88
C TRP A 191 -1.67 -18.63 -8.26
N ALA A 192 -2.85 -18.55 -8.88
CA ALA A 192 -3.97 -17.79 -8.33
C ALA A 192 -4.38 -18.32 -6.95
N ASP A 193 -4.49 -19.63 -6.80
CA ASP A 193 -4.82 -20.28 -5.52
C ASP A 193 -3.72 -20.06 -4.47
N TRP A 194 -2.45 -20.19 -4.85
CA TRP A 194 -1.33 -19.97 -3.93
C TRP A 194 -1.24 -18.50 -3.48
N LEU A 195 -1.36 -17.55 -4.41
CA LEU A 195 -1.34 -16.12 -4.12
C LEU A 195 -2.52 -15.70 -3.24
N ARG A 196 -3.73 -16.24 -3.48
CA ARG A 196 -4.91 -15.90 -2.69
C ARG A 196 -4.75 -16.19 -1.21
N GLN A 197 -4.02 -17.25 -0.86
CA GLN A 197 -3.77 -17.63 0.54
C GLN A 197 -2.91 -16.61 1.30
N TRP A 198 -2.17 -15.75 0.59
CA TRP A 198 -1.43 -14.63 1.19
C TRP A 198 -2.29 -13.41 1.49
N GLY A 199 -3.60 -13.43 1.21
CA GLY A 199 -4.56 -12.42 1.65
C GLY A 199 -4.64 -12.29 3.19
N SER A 200 -4.33 -13.39 3.90
CA SER A 200 -4.22 -13.45 5.37
C SER A 200 -2.82 -13.94 5.76
N PRO A 201 -1.77 -13.12 5.57
CA PRO A 201 -0.39 -13.60 5.56
C PRO A 201 0.07 -14.16 6.92
N PHE A 202 -0.43 -13.62 8.03
CA PHE A 202 -0.10 -14.10 9.38
C PHE A 202 -0.86 -15.36 9.81
N GLN A 203 -1.83 -15.81 9.01
CA GLN A 203 -2.54 -17.08 9.20
C GLN A 203 -1.99 -18.18 8.27
N ARG A 204 -1.07 -17.81 7.37
CA ARG A 204 -0.51 -18.71 6.37
C ARG A 204 0.61 -19.55 6.99
N ASP A 205 0.56 -20.86 6.79
CA ASP A 205 1.72 -21.74 7.01
C ASP A 205 2.80 -21.40 5.98
N ALA A 206 3.83 -20.66 6.43
CA ALA A 206 4.93 -20.21 5.60
C ALA A 206 5.84 -21.33 5.12
N GLU A 207 5.93 -22.42 5.90
CA GLU A 207 6.74 -23.58 5.56
C GLU A 207 6.07 -24.38 4.44
N LEU A 208 4.76 -24.61 4.55
CA LEU A 208 3.96 -25.19 3.46
C LEU A 208 3.99 -24.27 2.23
N ALA A 209 3.83 -22.96 2.41
CA ALA A 209 3.86 -22.01 1.31
C ALA A 209 5.17 -22.08 0.52
N ALA A 210 6.32 -22.17 1.19
CA ALA A 210 7.64 -22.29 0.56
C ALA A 210 7.79 -23.60 -0.26
N ARG A 211 7.21 -24.70 0.22
CA ARG A 211 7.24 -26.01 -0.48
C ARG A 211 6.25 -26.12 -1.64
N THR A 212 5.24 -25.27 -1.69
CA THR A 212 4.12 -25.36 -2.62
C THR A 212 4.07 -24.22 -3.62
N ILE A 213 5.14 -23.43 -3.73
CA ILE A 213 5.27 -22.38 -4.75
C ILE A 213 5.14 -23.04 -6.12
N PRO A 214 4.16 -22.65 -6.95
CA PRO A 214 4.04 -23.21 -8.29
C PRO A 214 5.26 -22.89 -9.14
N PRO A 215 5.57 -23.71 -10.16
CA PRO A 215 6.69 -23.43 -11.04
C PRO A 215 6.47 -22.13 -11.82
N ALA A 216 7.56 -21.46 -12.17
CA ALA A 216 7.58 -20.32 -13.08
C ALA A 216 8.68 -20.55 -14.11
N ASP A 217 8.37 -20.27 -15.37
CA ASP A 217 9.30 -20.42 -16.49
C ASP A 217 9.74 -19.03 -16.97
N ARG A 218 10.71 -18.46 -16.23
CA ARG A 218 11.25 -17.12 -16.46
C ARG A 218 12.77 -17.16 -16.52
N PRO A 219 13.38 -16.42 -17.46
CA PRO A 219 14.79 -16.08 -17.39
C PRO A 219 15.14 -15.46 -16.03
N ALA A 220 16.34 -15.75 -15.52
CA ALA A 220 16.77 -15.33 -14.18
C ALA A 220 16.77 -13.80 -13.99
N ASP A 221 16.98 -13.03 -15.06
CA ASP A 221 16.99 -11.56 -15.07
C ASP A 221 15.58 -10.93 -14.99
N ASP A 222 14.50 -11.71 -15.16
CA ASP A 222 13.10 -11.27 -14.98
C ASP A 222 12.38 -12.07 -13.86
N ALA A 223 13.14 -12.82 -13.05
CA ALA A 223 12.60 -13.70 -12.02
C ALA A 223 12.35 -13.00 -10.67
N TRP A 224 12.56 -11.69 -10.55
CA TRP A 224 12.46 -10.96 -9.27
C TRP A 224 11.08 -11.12 -8.60
N ARG A 225 10.00 -11.25 -9.39
CA ARG A 225 8.65 -11.51 -8.87
C ARG A 225 8.53 -12.86 -8.20
N LEU A 226 9.18 -13.89 -8.73
CA LEU A 226 9.25 -15.20 -8.08
C LEU A 226 10.09 -15.08 -6.80
N GLU A 227 11.24 -14.42 -6.89
CA GLU A 227 12.15 -14.27 -5.76
C GLU A 227 11.50 -13.53 -4.59
N GLN A 228 10.76 -12.44 -4.81
CA GLN A 228 10.08 -11.74 -3.71
C GLN A 228 9.07 -12.63 -2.96
N TRP A 229 8.41 -13.56 -3.64
CA TRP A 229 7.45 -14.50 -3.03
C TRP A 229 8.16 -15.62 -2.27
N GLN A 230 9.32 -16.07 -2.76
CA GLN A 230 10.21 -16.97 -2.02
C GLN A 230 10.72 -16.30 -0.75
N ARG A 231 11.19 -15.05 -0.85
CA ARG A 231 11.68 -14.25 0.30
C ARG A 231 10.57 -13.96 1.31
N LYS A 232 9.34 -13.66 0.85
CA LYS A 232 8.18 -13.56 1.76
C LYS A 232 8.00 -14.81 2.59
N SER A 233 8.02 -15.98 1.94
CA SER A 233 7.86 -17.26 2.63
C SER A 233 8.99 -17.49 3.64
N GLU A 234 10.22 -17.16 3.28
CA GLU A 234 11.38 -17.21 4.18
C GLU A 234 11.25 -16.27 5.39
N LEU A 235 10.87 -15.01 5.17
CA LEU A 235 10.70 -14.02 6.23
C LEU A 235 9.61 -14.42 7.22
N PHE A 236 8.47 -14.91 6.75
CA PHE A 236 7.40 -15.41 7.63
C PHE A 236 7.84 -16.66 8.41
N ARG A 237 8.57 -17.58 7.78
CA ARG A 237 9.14 -18.75 8.46
C ARG A 237 10.12 -18.35 9.58
N LEU A 238 11.05 -17.44 9.29
CA LEU A 238 12.00 -16.91 10.27
C LEU A 238 11.29 -16.19 11.40
N HIS A 239 10.30 -15.36 11.10
CA HIS A 239 9.49 -14.68 12.09
C HIS A 239 8.78 -15.65 13.04
N ALA A 240 8.14 -16.71 12.52
CA ALA A 240 7.49 -17.72 13.34
C ALA A 240 8.49 -18.42 14.28
N GLN A 241 9.68 -18.75 13.78
CA GLN A 241 10.74 -19.38 14.60
C GLN A 241 11.27 -18.43 15.69
N ILE A 242 11.44 -17.14 15.39
CA ILE A 242 11.88 -16.13 16.36
C ILE A 242 10.79 -15.89 17.42
N ALA A 243 9.53 -15.85 17.00
CA ALA A 243 8.38 -15.58 17.87
C ALA A 243 8.06 -16.74 18.83
N ALA A 244 8.46 -17.97 18.50
CA ALA A 244 8.24 -19.15 19.34
C ALA A 244 9.17 -19.26 20.55
N GLY A 245 10.27 -18.48 20.60
CA GLY A 245 11.21 -18.50 21.72
C GLY A 245 10.86 -17.47 22.78
N ASP A 246 11.12 -17.79 24.04
CA ASP A 246 10.97 -16.84 25.16
C ASP A 246 12.29 -16.11 25.46
N ASP A 247 13.40 -16.87 25.54
CA ASP A 247 14.73 -16.34 25.85
C ASP A 247 15.55 -15.95 24.61
N TRP A 248 16.49 -15.02 24.77
CA TRP A 248 17.44 -14.60 23.73
C TRP A 248 18.70 -15.48 23.72
N THR A 249 18.54 -16.73 23.30
CA THR A 249 19.67 -17.67 23.12
C THR A 249 20.51 -17.31 21.90
N PRO A 250 21.78 -17.78 21.81
CA PRO A 250 22.60 -17.61 20.61
C PRO A 250 21.91 -18.11 19.33
N ALA A 251 21.17 -19.22 19.42
CA ALA A 251 20.42 -19.77 18.29
C ALA A 251 19.29 -18.82 17.84
N ARG A 252 18.56 -18.21 18.78
CA ARG A 252 17.49 -17.25 18.45
C ARG A 252 18.05 -15.95 17.87
N LEU A 253 19.17 -15.46 18.39
CA LEU A 253 19.85 -14.28 17.85
C LEU A 253 20.30 -14.52 16.40
N ALA A 254 20.85 -15.70 16.10
CA ALA A 254 21.21 -16.07 14.73
C ALA A 254 20.00 -16.10 13.77
N LEU A 255 18.80 -16.44 14.25
CA LEU A 255 17.57 -16.33 13.44
C LEU A 255 17.21 -14.88 13.12
N VAL A 256 17.40 -13.95 14.07
CA VAL A 256 17.17 -12.52 13.85
C VAL A 256 18.15 -11.96 12.81
N ASP A 257 19.43 -12.35 12.87
CA ASP A 257 20.41 -11.95 11.86
C ASP A 257 20.02 -12.44 10.47
N ARG A 258 19.58 -13.70 10.36
CA ARG A 258 19.05 -14.26 9.10
C ARG A 258 17.80 -13.54 8.61
N PHE A 259 16.91 -13.11 9.51
CA PHE A 259 15.72 -12.35 9.14
C PHE A 259 16.10 -11.02 8.51
N TRP A 260 17.02 -10.28 9.15
CA TRP A 260 17.47 -9.00 8.62
C TRP A 260 18.27 -9.13 7.33
N ASP A 261 19.08 -10.18 7.19
CA ASP A 261 19.77 -10.49 5.93
C ASP A 261 18.77 -10.76 4.80
N ALA A 262 17.77 -11.63 5.04
CA ALA A 262 16.73 -11.91 4.05
C ALA A 262 15.92 -10.66 3.67
N GLN A 263 15.63 -9.78 4.62
CA GLN A 263 14.93 -8.51 4.36
C GLN A 263 15.81 -7.55 3.56
N GLU A 264 17.09 -7.42 3.90
CA GLU A 264 18.03 -6.56 3.19
C GLU A 264 18.18 -6.98 1.73
N ARG A 265 18.30 -8.30 1.49
CA ARG A 265 18.35 -8.86 0.14
C ARG A 265 17.07 -8.61 -0.63
N LEU A 266 15.90 -8.79 -0.01
CA LEU A 266 14.63 -8.45 -0.64
C LEU A 266 14.57 -6.96 -1.03
N GLN A 267 14.98 -6.06 -0.14
CA GLN A 267 14.91 -4.62 -0.40
C GLN A 267 15.93 -4.16 -1.43
N ARG A 268 17.20 -4.59 -1.33
CA ARG A 268 18.29 -4.09 -2.17
C ARG A 268 18.52 -4.90 -3.45
N GLU A 269 18.49 -6.23 -3.37
CA GLU A 269 18.82 -7.10 -4.50
C GLU A 269 17.60 -7.34 -5.37
N VAL A 270 16.46 -7.68 -4.75
CA VAL A 270 15.24 -8.04 -5.50
C VAL A 270 14.47 -6.80 -5.94
N TRP A 271 14.28 -5.84 -5.05
CA TRP A 271 13.52 -4.62 -5.33
C TRP A 271 14.37 -3.45 -5.81
N GLY A 272 15.70 -3.55 -5.73
CA GLY A 272 16.61 -2.49 -6.19
C GLY A 272 16.48 -1.18 -5.39
N LEU A 273 15.99 -1.23 -4.15
CA LEU A 273 15.81 -0.02 -3.35
C LEU A 273 17.16 0.54 -2.90
N GLY A 274 17.35 1.84 -3.16
CA GLY A 274 18.53 2.59 -2.75
C GLY A 274 18.53 2.98 -1.28
N GLN A 275 18.94 4.21 -0.97
CA GLN A 275 18.81 4.72 0.39
C GLN A 275 17.33 4.88 0.75
N LEU A 276 16.92 4.26 1.84
CA LEU A 276 15.56 4.31 2.34
C LEU A 276 15.39 5.44 3.36
N ARG A 277 14.19 6.02 3.42
CA ARG A 277 13.83 6.99 4.47
C ARG A 277 13.94 6.34 5.85
N HIS A 278 14.14 7.15 6.89
CA HIS A 278 14.29 6.66 8.26
C HIS A 278 13.15 5.75 8.73
N ILE A 279 11.93 5.89 8.19
CA ILE A 279 10.76 5.04 8.50
C ILE A 279 10.97 3.55 8.17
N PHE A 280 11.95 3.21 7.32
CA PHE A 280 12.31 1.82 7.02
C PHE A 280 13.38 1.27 7.96
N ALA A 281 13.93 2.09 8.87
CA ALA A 281 14.89 1.61 9.85
C ALA A 281 14.25 0.58 10.78
N ARG A 282 15.03 -0.43 11.20
CA ARG A 282 14.56 -1.55 12.03
C ARG A 282 13.76 -1.09 13.25
N LYS A 283 14.08 0.06 13.84
CA LYS A 283 13.35 0.62 15.00
C LYS A 283 11.89 1.00 14.76
N PHE A 284 11.48 1.17 13.51
CA PHE A 284 10.11 1.44 13.12
C PHE A 284 9.40 0.18 12.61
N THR A 285 10.06 -0.98 12.66
CA THR A 285 9.45 -2.24 12.27
C THR A 285 8.32 -2.62 13.23
N PRO A 286 7.17 -3.11 12.74
CA PRO A 286 6.06 -3.51 13.58
C PRO A 286 6.21 -4.94 14.18
N LEU A 287 7.42 -5.52 14.14
CA LEU A 287 7.64 -6.92 14.54
C LEU A 287 7.46 -7.09 16.06
N PRO A 288 6.59 -8.01 16.53
CA PRO A 288 6.32 -8.21 17.96
C PRO A 288 7.56 -8.47 18.83
N TRP A 289 8.57 -9.15 18.28
CA TRP A 289 9.80 -9.50 19.00
C TRP A 289 10.88 -8.40 18.96
N TYR A 290 10.68 -7.32 18.20
CA TYR A 290 11.71 -6.31 17.98
C TYR A 290 12.09 -5.58 19.28
N ALA A 291 11.11 -5.15 20.06
CA ALA A 291 11.35 -4.34 21.26
C ALA A 291 12.20 -5.10 22.30
N SER A 292 11.90 -6.38 22.52
CA SER A 292 12.66 -7.23 23.44
C SER A 292 14.05 -7.56 22.89
N TRP A 293 14.20 -7.78 21.58
CA TRP A 293 15.49 -7.98 20.93
C TRP A 293 16.40 -6.74 21.04
N ALA A 294 15.86 -5.55 20.76
CA ALA A 294 16.61 -4.30 20.81
C ALA A 294 17.12 -4.00 22.23
N LYS A 295 16.33 -4.33 23.25
CA LYS A 295 16.75 -4.25 24.66
C LYS A 295 17.92 -5.19 24.94
N GLN A 296 17.85 -6.44 24.50
CA GLN A 296 18.93 -7.42 24.67
C GLN A 296 20.24 -6.95 24.02
N GLN A 297 20.17 -6.47 22.76
CA GLN A 297 21.33 -5.93 22.05
C GLN A 297 21.97 -4.75 22.78
N SER A 298 21.14 -3.84 23.31
CA SER A 298 21.62 -2.68 24.07
C SER A 298 22.33 -3.10 25.36
N GLN A 299 21.82 -4.13 26.05
CA GLN A 299 22.43 -4.67 27.26
C GLN A 299 23.77 -5.37 26.96
N GLN A 300 23.85 -6.16 25.90
CA GLN A 300 25.10 -6.80 25.48
C GLN A 300 26.18 -5.76 25.10
N ALA A 301 25.80 -4.71 24.37
CA ALA A 301 26.72 -3.62 24.02
C ALA A 301 27.23 -2.87 25.27
N ALA A 302 26.36 -2.61 26.25
CA ALA A 302 26.76 -1.97 27.50
C ALA A 302 27.72 -2.84 28.33
N SER A 303 27.45 -4.15 28.44
CA SER A 303 28.35 -5.08 29.14
C SER A 303 29.72 -5.18 28.45
N ALA A 304 29.75 -5.29 27.12
CA ALA A 304 31.00 -5.35 26.37
C ALA A 304 31.82 -4.07 26.45
N ALA A 305 31.18 -2.90 26.62
CA ALA A 305 31.85 -1.62 26.83
C ALA A 305 32.37 -1.45 28.27
N ALA A 306 31.77 -2.12 29.26
CA ALA A 306 32.24 -2.10 30.65
C ALA A 306 33.42 -3.07 30.91
N GLU A 307 33.63 -4.04 30.02
CA GLU A 307 34.74 -5.00 30.05
C GLU A 307 36.01 -4.51 29.30
N GLN A 308 35.93 -3.36 28.60
CA GLN A 308 37.03 -2.69 27.89
C GLN A 308 37.64 -1.57 28.73
#